data_AF-A0A7C7UI17-F1
#
_entry.id   AF-A0A7C7UI17-F1
#
_cell.length_a   1.000
_cell.length_b   1.000
_cell.length_c   1.000
_cell.angle_alpha   90.00
_cell.angle_beta   90.00
_cell.angle_gamma   90.00
#
_symmetry.space_group_name_H-M   'P 1'
#
loop_
_entity.id
_entity.type
_entity.pdbx_description
1 polymer ?
#
loop_
_entity_poly.entity_id
_entity_poly.type
_entity_poly.pdbx_seq_one_letter_code
_entity_poly.pdbx_strand_id
1 'polypeptide(L)'
;RHREVLDRQTGRIRQDRETLLAALQGIEGITAFPSQANFLLFRVGPGQAGRVFAGLKAAGILIKNLDPAGGLLRDCLRVTVGTPEENAAFLSALREVL
;
A
#
# COMPACT_ATOMS: atom_id res chain seq x y z
N ARG A 1 19.30 -22.37 18.12
CA ARG A 1 17.87 -22.38 18.49
C ARG A 1 17.26 -21.00 18.14
N HIS A 2 17.14 -20.65 16.84
CA HIS A 2 16.64 -19.33 16.37
C HIS A 2 15.81 -19.41 15.07
N ARG A 3 15.45 -20.61 14.59
CA ARG A 3 14.76 -20.80 13.30
C ARG A 3 13.23 -20.60 13.40
N GLU A 4 12.64 -20.93 14.54
CA GLU A 4 11.18 -20.96 14.71
C GLU A 4 10.50 -19.58 14.77
N VAL A 5 11.21 -18.53 15.18
CA VAL A 5 10.68 -17.16 15.20
C VAL A 5 10.68 -16.55 13.79
N LEU A 6 11.72 -16.84 13.01
CA LEU A 6 11.85 -16.37 11.63
C LEU A 6 10.81 -17.02 10.70
N ASP A 7 10.53 -18.30 10.88
CA ASP A 7 9.54 -19.02 10.04
C ASP A 7 8.09 -18.58 10.33
N ARG A 8 7.73 -18.28 11.59
CA ARG A 8 6.40 -17.71 11.93
C ARG A 8 6.21 -16.28 11.43
N GLN A 9 7.27 -15.47 11.43
CA GLN A 9 7.22 -14.11 10.88
C GLN A 9 7.07 -14.12 9.35
N THR A 10 7.67 -15.09 8.66
CA THR A 10 7.64 -15.18 7.20
C THR A 10 6.25 -15.52 6.66
N GLY A 11 5.49 -16.38 7.34
CA GLY A 11 4.11 -16.69 6.97
C GLY A 11 3.16 -15.49 7.14
N ARG A 12 3.32 -14.75 8.23
CA ARG A 12 2.44 -13.63 8.58
C ARG A 12 2.61 -12.43 7.64
N ILE A 13 3.86 -12.08 7.28
CA ILE A 13 4.13 -11.00 6.31
C ILE A 13 3.53 -11.32 4.93
N ARG A 14 3.57 -12.59 4.50
CA ARG A 14 2.97 -13.01 3.23
C ARG A 14 1.45 -12.88 3.26
N GLN A 15 0.83 -13.36 4.34
CA GLN A 15 -0.62 -13.28 4.53
C GLN A 15 -1.11 -11.83 4.62
N ASP A 16 -0.39 -10.97 5.37
CA ASP A 16 -0.74 -9.56 5.53
C ASP A 16 -0.60 -8.80 4.20
N ARG A 17 0.43 -9.11 3.40
CA ARG A 17 0.59 -8.56 2.05
C ARG A 17 -0.53 -8.99 1.10
N GLU A 18 -0.89 -10.26 1.10
CA GLU A 18 -1.99 -10.78 0.26
C GLU A 18 -3.32 -10.15 0.67
N THR A 19 -3.57 -10.01 1.97
CA THR A 19 -4.75 -9.35 2.52
C THR A 19 -4.81 -7.88 2.09
N LEU A 20 -3.69 -7.14 2.24
CA LEU A 20 -3.62 -5.74 1.83
C LEU A 20 -3.79 -5.57 0.31
N LEU A 21 -3.19 -6.47 -0.49
CA LEU A 21 -3.33 -6.46 -1.94
C LEU A 21 -4.79 -6.67 -2.36
N ALA A 22 -5.46 -7.69 -1.81
CA ALA A 22 -6.85 -7.97 -2.11
C ALA A 22 -7.76 -6.79 -1.70
N ALA A 23 -7.51 -6.20 -0.53
CA ALA A 23 -8.26 -5.04 -0.06
C ALA A 23 -8.08 -3.81 -0.98
N LEU A 24 -6.86 -3.55 -1.47
CA LEU A 24 -6.60 -2.47 -2.43
C LEU A 24 -7.27 -2.73 -3.79
N GLN A 25 -7.24 -3.98 -4.28
CA GLN A 25 -7.90 -4.36 -5.53
C GLN A 25 -9.43 -4.24 -5.46
N GLY A 26 -10.01 -4.30 -4.27
CA GLY A 26 -11.44 -4.09 -4.05
C GLY A 26 -11.88 -2.62 -3.98
N ILE A 27 -10.95 -1.66 -4.09
CA ILE A 27 -11.29 -0.23 -4.08
C ILE A 27 -11.43 0.27 -5.52
N GLU A 28 -12.59 0.87 -5.84
CA GLU A 28 -12.83 1.45 -7.16
C GLU A 28 -11.83 2.57 -7.47
N GLY A 29 -11.33 2.62 -8.71
CA GLY A 29 -10.32 3.60 -9.12
C GLY A 29 -8.89 3.28 -8.67
N ILE A 30 -8.66 2.12 -8.04
CA ILE A 30 -7.32 1.61 -7.72
C ILE A 30 -6.94 0.43 -8.59
N THR A 31 -5.70 0.41 -9.06
CA THR A 31 -5.04 -0.77 -9.62
C THR A 31 -3.83 -1.13 -8.77
N ALA A 32 -3.90 -2.20 -7.99
CA ALA A 32 -2.78 -2.68 -7.17
C ALA A 32 -2.04 -3.84 -7.84
N PHE A 33 -0.70 -3.79 -7.75
CA PHE A 33 0.19 -4.75 -8.40
C PHE A 33 0.75 -5.76 -7.39
N PRO A 34 0.74 -7.07 -7.71
CA PRO A 34 1.38 -8.08 -6.88
C PRO A 34 2.85 -7.76 -6.61
N SER A 35 3.32 -8.05 -5.41
CA SER A 35 4.71 -7.79 -5.00
C SER A 35 5.28 -8.99 -4.26
N GLN A 36 6.57 -9.24 -4.47
CA GLN A 36 7.34 -10.19 -3.66
C GLN A 36 8.13 -9.49 -2.54
N ALA A 37 8.14 -8.15 -2.51
CA ALA A 37 8.80 -7.34 -1.49
C ALA A 37 7.89 -7.04 -0.28
N ASN A 38 8.37 -6.22 0.64
CA ASN A 38 7.65 -5.68 1.80
C ASN A 38 6.84 -4.41 1.48
N PHE A 39 6.50 -4.18 0.21
CA PHE A 39 5.70 -3.04 -0.23
C PHE A 39 4.79 -3.43 -1.37
N LEU A 40 3.69 -2.70 -1.54
CA LEU A 40 2.79 -2.81 -2.69
C LEU A 40 2.82 -1.52 -3.48
N LEU A 41 2.88 -1.67 -4.81
CA LEU A 41 2.66 -0.59 -5.76
C LEU A 41 1.17 -0.57 -6.09
N PHE A 42 0.57 0.61 -6.09
CA PHE A 42 -0.79 0.80 -6.57
C PHE A 42 -0.89 2.10 -7.38
N ARG A 43 -1.74 2.09 -8.40
CA ARG A 43 -2.06 3.24 -9.22
C ARG A 43 -3.44 3.74 -8.85
N VAL A 44 -3.58 5.06 -8.71
CA VAL A 44 -4.87 5.72 -8.53
C VAL A 44 -5.37 6.30 -9.85
N GLY A 45 -6.58 6.86 -9.85
CA GLY A 45 -7.14 7.50 -11.04
C GLY A 45 -6.24 8.63 -11.60
N PRO A 46 -6.37 8.97 -12.90
CA PRO A 46 -5.50 9.94 -13.55
C PRO A 46 -5.45 11.30 -12.85
N GLY A 47 -4.24 11.81 -12.60
CA GLY A 47 -4.00 13.10 -11.95
C GLY A 47 -4.31 13.13 -10.45
N GLN A 48 -4.51 11.98 -9.81
CA GLN A 48 -4.92 11.91 -8.40
C GLN A 48 -3.78 11.57 -7.44
N ALA A 49 -2.62 11.09 -7.90
CA ALA A 49 -1.57 10.65 -6.97
C ALA A 49 -1.12 11.76 -6.00
N GLY A 50 -1.03 13.01 -6.47
CA GLY A 50 -0.70 14.15 -5.62
C GLY A 50 -1.74 14.41 -4.52
N ARG A 51 -3.04 14.44 -4.86
CA ARG A 51 -4.11 14.65 -3.87
C ARG A 51 -4.17 13.52 -2.85
N VAL A 52 -4.05 12.28 -3.33
CA VAL A 52 -4.14 11.09 -2.48
C VAL A 52 -2.95 11.03 -1.53
N PHE A 53 -1.74 11.31 -2.03
CA PHE A 53 -0.55 11.39 -1.21
C PHE A 53 -0.67 12.46 -0.11
N ALA A 54 -1.16 13.65 -0.46
CA ALA A 54 -1.33 14.75 0.50
C ALA A 54 -2.38 14.42 1.57
N GLY A 55 -3.52 13.83 1.18
CA GLY A 55 -4.59 13.42 2.09
C GLY A 55 -4.13 12.35 3.09
N LEU A 56 -3.44 11.30 2.60
CA LEU A 56 -2.87 10.27 3.47
C LEU A 56 -1.84 10.86 4.45
N LYS A 57 -0.96 11.75 3.97
CA LYS A 57 0.01 12.44 4.83
C LYS A 57 -0.67 13.27 5.92
N ALA A 58 -1.77 13.95 5.59
CA ALA A 58 -2.55 14.72 6.56
C ALA A 58 -3.24 13.82 7.61
N ALA A 59 -3.61 12.60 7.23
CA ALA A 59 -4.11 11.55 8.13
C ALA A 59 -3.00 10.85 8.96
N GLY A 60 -1.75 11.33 8.89
CA GLY A 60 -0.62 10.73 9.61
C GLY A 60 -0.02 9.49 8.96
N ILE A 61 -0.44 9.14 7.74
CA ILE A 61 0.00 7.94 7.02
C ILE A 61 0.98 8.34 5.91
N LEU A 62 2.26 8.02 6.12
CA LEU A 62 3.31 8.32 5.16
C LEU A 62 3.55 7.14 4.21
N ILE A 63 3.28 7.37 2.93
CA ILE A 63 3.61 6.45 1.83
C ILE A 63 4.67 7.07 0.91
N LYS A 64 5.04 6.38 -0.17
CA LYS A 64 5.95 6.94 -1.20
C LYS A 64 5.14 7.34 -2.45
N ASN A 65 5.28 8.61 -2.86
CA ASN A 65 4.78 9.08 -4.14
C ASN A 65 5.79 8.77 -5.26
N LEU A 66 5.37 8.04 -6.30
CA LEU A 66 6.18 7.69 -7.46
C LEU A 66 5.74 8.42 -8.73
N ASP A 67 4.64 9.17 -8.69
CA ASP A 67 4.14 9.98 -9.80
C ASP A 67 5.19 10.94 -10.39
N PRO A 68 6.07 11.60 -9.60
CA PRO A 68 7.10 12.49 -10.14
C PRO A 68 8.11 11.80 -11.07
N ALA A 69 8.23 10.47 -11.02
CA ALA A 69 9.09 9.72 -11.94
C ALA A 69 8.50 9.65 -13.37
N GLY A 70 7.20 9.90 -13.53
CA GLY A 70 6.52 9.92 -14.82
C GLY A 70 6.48 8.57 -15.54
N GLY A 71 6.09 8.60 -16.82
CA GLY A 71 6.01 7.41 -17.67
C GLY A 71 5.11 6.33 -17.08
N LEU A 72 5.64 5.11 -16.93
CA LEU A 72 4.92 3.96 -16.37
C LEU A 72 4.53 4.14 -14.89
N LEU A 73 5.19 5.07 -14.18
CA LEU A 73 4.95 5.36 -12.77
C LEU A 73 3.99 6.54 -12.54
N ARG A 74 3.42 7.09 -13.61
CA ARG A 74 2.36 8.10 -13.48
C ARG A 74 1.18 7.54 -12.67
N ASP A 75 0.70 8.37 -11.77
CA ASP A 75 -0.35 8.08 -10.78
C ASP A 75 -0.05 6.91 -9.85
N CYS A 76 1.21 6.47 -9.75
CA CYS A 76 1.60 5.38 -8.89
C CYS A 76 2.05 5.87 -7.51
N LEU A 77 1.57 5.15 -6.49
CA LEU A 77 1.89 5.29 -5.09
C LEU A 77 2.38 3.94 -4.55
N ARG A 78 3.23 3.98 -3.52
CA ARG A 78 3.77 2.76 -2.91
C ARG A 78 3.60 2.80 -1.40
N VAL A 79 2.95 1.77 -0.87
CA VAL A 79 2.75 1.55 0.56
C VAL A 79 3.65 0.40 1.04
N THR A 80 4.31 0.58 2.19
CA THR A 80 5.04 -0.49 2.86
C THR A 80 4.03 -1.36 3.62
N VAL A 81 4.16 -2.67 3.55
CA VAL A 81 3.34 -3.59 4.34
C VAL A 81 3.80 -3.50 5.79
N GLY A 82 2.96 -2.91 6.64
CA GLY A 82 3.19 -2.77 8.08
C GLY A 82 2.49 -3.87 8.88
N THR A 83 2.20 -3.59 10.15
CA THR A 83 1.35 -4.46 10.98
C THR A 83 -0.09 -4.48 10.45
N PRO A 84 -0.92 -5.47 10.82
CA PRO A 84 -2.33 -5.51 10.44
C PRO A 84 -3.09 -4.22 10.79
N GLU A 85 -2.79 -3.61 11.93
CA GLU A 85 -3.41 -2.37 12.40
C GLU A 85 -2.97 -1.17 11.54
N GLU A 86 -1.69 -1.06 11.21
CA GLU A 86 -1.17 -0.02 10.31
C GLU A 86 -1.76 -0.16 8.91
N ASN A 87 -1.86 -1.39 8.40
CA ASN A 87 -2.45 -1.69 7.08
C ASN A 87 -3.95 -1.34 7.07
N ALA A 88 -4.68 -1.63 8.14
CA ALA A 88 -6.09 -1.28 8.28
C ALA A 88 -6.30 0.24 8.36
N ALA A 89 -5.48 0.95 9.13
CA ALA A 89 -5.50 2.41 9.21
C ALA A 89 -5.23 3.06 7.85
N PHE A 90 -4.22 2.56 7.13
CA PHE A 90 -3.95 2.98 5.75
C PHE A 90 -5.15 2.79 4.82
N LEU A 91 -5.77 1.59 4.83
CA LEU A 91 -6.93 1.31 4.00
C LEU A 91 -8.14 2.18 4.34
N SER A 92 -8.36 2.49 5.62
CA SER A 92 -9.43 3.40 6.05
C SER A 92 -9.19 4.81 5.51
N ALA A 93 -8.02 5.38 5.78
CA ALA A 93 -7.71 6.74 5.32
C ALA A 93 -7.69 6.84 3.79
N LEU A 94 -7.23 5.80 3.10
CA LEU A 94 -7.25 5.78 1.63
C LEU A 94 -8.67 5.87 1.08
N ARG A 95 -9.63 5.17 1.69
CA ARG A 95 -11.06 5.26 1.28
C ARG A 95 -11.68 6.61 1.56
N GLU A 96 -11.24 7.31 2.61
CA GLU A 96 -11.72 8.66 2.94
C GLU A 96 -11.16 9.73 1.98
N VAL A 97 -9.96 9.50 1.44
CA VAL A 97 -9.24 10.48 0.60
C VAL A 97 -9.60 10.38 -0.88
N LEU A 98 -10.02 9.20 -1.35
CA LEU A 98 -10.45 8.97 -2.73
C LEU A 98 -11.80 9.64 -3.02
#